data_AF-A0A942JVP5-F1
#
_entry.id   AF-A0A942JVP5-F1
#
_cell.length_a   1.000
_cell.length_b   1.000
_cell.length_c   1.000
_cell.angle_alpha   90.00
_cell.angle_beta   90.00
_cell.angle_gamma   90.00
#
_symmetry.space_group_name_H-M   'P 1'
#
loop_
_entity.id
_entity.type
_entity.pdbx_description
1 polymer ?
#
loop_
_entity_poly.entity_id
_entity_poly.type
_entity_poly.pdbx_seq_one_letter_code
_entity_poly.pdbx_strand_id
1 'polypeptide(L)'
;MTRFENDDAKSHPVVLELGAGTYYWCNCGKTKTVPYCDGSHTGTGIEPLAFEINEPVTSAICNCGLSANPPYCSGAHVEIE
;
A
#
# COMPACT_ATOMS: atom_id res chain seq x y z
N MET A 1 -14.44 -4.46 5.88
CA MET A 1 -13.89 -5.60 5.12
C MET A 1 -12.42 -5.30 4.85
N THR A 2 -11.50 -6.21 5.15
CA THR A 2 -10.06 -5.96 4.93
C THR A 2 -9.69 -6.20 3.48
N ARG A 3 -8.88 -5.31 2.92
CA ARG A 3 -8.33 -5.48 1.56
C ARG A 3 -7.27 -6.60 1.50
N PHE A 4 -6.51 -6.79 2.57
CA PHE A 4 -5.46 -7.80 2.65
C PHE A 4 -5.95 -8.99 3.47
N GLU A 5 -5.82 -10.18 2.89
CA GLU A 5 -6.29 -11.44 3.50
C GLU A 5 -5.55 -11.77 4.82
N ASN A 6 -4.35 -11.20 5.03
CA ASN A 6 -3.46 -11.53 6.14
C ASN A 6 -3.07 -10.32 7.02
N ASP A 7 -3.82 -9.22 6.98
CA ASP A 7 -3.49 -8.02 7.76
C ASP A 7 -4.55 -7.68 8.81
N ASP A 8 -4.15 -7.76 10.07
CA ASP A 8 -4.93 -7.35 11.24
C ASP A 8 -4.87 -5.83 11.50
N ALA A 9 -4.03 -5.07 10.77
CA ALA A 9 -3.95 -3.60 10.81
C ALA A 9 -5.04 -2.93 9.94
N LYS A 10 -6.26 -3.48 10.06
CA LYS A 10 -7.46 -3.20 9.26
C LYS A 10 -7.68 -1.69 9.13
N SER A 11 -7.95 -1.25 7.89
CA SER A 11 -8.24 0.13 7.44
C SER A 11 -7.12 1.17 7.51
N HIS A 12 -6.21 1.16 8.48
CA HIS A 12 -5.32 2.31 8.72
C HIS A 12 -4.05 2.33 7.86
N PRO A 13 -3.55 3.51 7.47
CA PRO A 13 -2.33 3.62 6.67
C PRO A 13 -1.09 3.16 7.46
N VAL A 14 -0.11 2.64 6.73
CA VAL A 14 1.20 2.27 7.30
C VAL A 14 2.13 3.48 7.22
N VAL A 15 2.59 3.98 8.37
CA VAL A 15 3.57 5.07 8.42
C VAL A 15 4.97 4.49 8.31
N LEU A 16 5.73 4.93 7.31
CA LEU A 16 7.04 4.39 6.98
C LEU A 16 8.08 5.50 6.84
N GLU A 17 9.30 5.24 7.31
CA GLU A 17 10.48 6.00 6.93
C GLU A 17 11.05 5.41 5.64
N LEU A 18 11.02 6.18 4.57
CA LEU A 18 11.45 5.76 3.24
C LEU A 18 12.76 6.47 2.91
N GLY A 19 13.75 5.70 2.46
CA GLY A 19 14.98 6.23 1.89
C GLY A 19 14.82 6.54 0.40
N ALA A 20 15.86 7.13 -0.20
CA ALA A 20 15.86 7.30 -1.65
C ALA A 20 15.85 5.94 -2.37
N GLY A 21 15.00 5.79 -3.37
CA GLY A 21 14.87 4.56 -4.13
C GLY A 21 13.49 4.36 -4.74
N THR A 22 13.38 3.29 -5.54
CA THR A 22 12.12 2.85 -6.14
C THR A 22 11.49 1.76 -5.29
N TYR A 23 10.21 1.92 -5.01
CA TYR A 23 9.39 1.00 -4.25
C TYR A 23 8.19 0.54 -5.08
N TYR A 24 7.62 -0.60 -4.72
CA TYR A 24 6.46 -1.17 -5.39
C TYR A 24 5.35 -1.39 -4.37
N TRP A 25 4.26 -0.64 -4.48
CA TRP A 25 3.10 -0.78 -3.61
C TRP A 25 2.18 -1.89 -4.10
N CYS A 26 1.64 -2.68 -3.16
CA CYS A 26 0.74 -3.79 -3.49
C CYS A 26 -0.65 -3.27 -3.89
N ASN A 27 -0.99 -3.44 -5.17
CA ASN A 27 -2.31 -3.11 -5.68
C ASN A 27 -3.28 -4.31 -5.73
N CYS A 28 -2.80 -5.55 -5.55
CA CYS A 28 -3.62 -6.75 -5.76
C CYS A 28 -4.35 -7.27 -4.50
N GLY A 29 -4.02 -6.79 -3.30
CA GLY A 29 -4.63 -7.26 -2.06
C GLY A 29 -4.06 -8.58 -1.51
N LYS A 30 -3.07 -9.19 -2.17
CA LYS A 30 -2.56 -10.53 -1.81
C LYS A 30 -1.18 -10.55 -1.15
N THR A 31 -0.53 -9.40 -0.98
CA THR A 31 0.80 -9.35 -0.37
C THR A 31 0.79 -9.86 1.06
N LYS A 32 1.87 -10.53 1.44
CA LYS A 32 2.20 -10.87 2.84
C LYS A 32 3.18 -9.87 3.45
N THR A 33 3.70 -8.94 2.64
CA THR A 33 4.66 -7.91 3.05
C THR A 33 4.05 -6.52 2.90
N VAL A 34 2.96 -6.25 3.61
CA VAL A 34 2.26 -4.95 3.57
C VAL A 34 3.24 -3.81 3.90
N PRO A 35 3.23 -2.69 3.15
CA PRO A 35 2.35 -2.35 2.02
C PRO A 35 2.95 -2.68 0.64
N TYR A 36 4.08 -3.38 0.61
CA TYR A 36 4.86 -3.61 -0.60
C TYR A 36 4.38 -4.83 -1.40
N CYS A 37 4.69 -4.83 -2.69
CA CYS A 37 4.52 -5.99 -3.56
C CYS A 37 5.58 -7.07 -3.24
N ASP A 38 5.14 -8.31 -3.06
CA ASP A 38 5.99 -9.50 -2.88
C ASP A 38 5.93 -10.49 -4.05
N GLY A 39 5.27 -10.12 -5.15
CA GLY A 39 5.04 -10.99 -6.31
C GLY A 39 3.72 -11.79 -6.27
N SER A 40 2.97 -11.74 -5.16
CA SER A 40 1.67 -12.45 -5.03
C SER A 40 0.58 -11.97 -5.99
N HIS A 41 0.85 -10.92 -6.77
CA HIS A 41 -0.04 -10.41 -7.81
C HIS A 41 -0.10 -11.29 -9.07
N THR A 42 0.85 -12.21 -9.27
CA THR A 42 0.91 -13.09 -10.43
C THR A 42 -0.41 -13.85 -10.62
N GLY A 43 -0.98 -13.79 -11.83
CA GLY A 43 -2.26 -14.43 -12.17
C GLY A 43 -3.51 -13.66 -11.75
N THR A 44 -3.39 -12.50 -11.10
CA THR A 44 -4.55 -11.63 -10.78
C THR A 44 -4.90 -10.64 -11.89
N GLY A 45 -3.98 -10.39 -12.83
CA GLY A 45 -4.11 -9.33 -13.84
C GLY A 45 -3.98 -7.91 -13.27
N ILE A 46 -3.61 -7.77 -11.99
CA ILE A 46 -3.40 -6.50 -11.31
C ILE A 46 -1.90 -6.33 -11.08
N GLU A 47 -1.32 -5.26 -11.61
CA GLU A 47 0.09 -4.93 -11.45
C GLU A 47 0.33 -4.03 -10.22
N PRO A 48 1.51 -4.14 -9.56
CA PRO A 48 1.89 -3.22 -8.48
C PRO A 48 2.13 -1.80 -9.01
N LEU A 49 1.95 -0.80 -8.13
CA LEU A 49 2.26 0.58 -8.46
C LEU A 49 3.69 0.90 -8.06
N ALA A 50 4.54 1.21 -9.04
CA ALA A 50 5.88 1.72 -8.78
C ALA A 50 5.82 3.19 -8.35
N PHE A 51 6.64 3.57 -7.36
CA PHE A 51 6.82 4.96 -6.94
C PHE A 51 8.28 5.21 -6.52
N GLU A 52 8.73 6.44 -6.72
CA GLU A 52 10.11 6.85 -6.47
C GLU A 52 10.18 7.85 -5.33
N ILE A 53 11.15 7.66 -4.44
CA ILE A 53 11.49 8.58 -3.37
C ILE A 53 12.87 9.16 -3.70
N ASN A 54 12.94 10.47 -3.85
CA ASN A 54 14.19 11.17 -4.19
C ASN A 54 15.02 11.50 -2.94
N GLU A 55 14.36 11.79 -1.83
CA GLU A 55 14.97 12.17 -0.56
C GLU A 55 14.29 11.45 0.59
N PRO A 56 15.01 11.13 1.69
CA PRO A 56 14.42 10.44 2.82
C PRO A 56 13.20 11.17 3.38
N VAL A 57 12.09 10.45 3.55
CA VAL A 57 10.81 11.03 3.96
C VAL A 57 10.01 10.04 4.79
N THR A 58 9.31 10.55 5.81
CA THR A 58 8.28 9.79 6.51
C THR A 58 6.95 9.97 5.79
N SER A 59 6.33 8.88 5.33
CA SER A 59 5.09 8.92 4.55
C SER A 59 4.06 7.91 5.06
N ALA A 60 2.78 8.31 5.02
CA ALA A 60 1.66 7.42 5.27
C ALA A 60 1.25 6.72 3.96
N ILE A 61 1.51 5.41 3.88
CA ILE A 61 1.20 4.57 2.73
C ILE A 61 -0.16 3.90 2.90
N CYS A 62 -0.95 3.89 1.83
CA CYS A 62 -2.29 3.34 1.83
C CYS A 62 -2.28 1.84 2.12
N ASN A 63 -3.12 1.43 3.07
CA ASN A 63 -3.37 0.03 3.38
C ASN A 63 -4.78 -0.42 2.99
N CYS A 64 -5.79 0.46 3.05
CA CYS A 64 -7.16 0.10 2.69
C CYS A 64 -7.36 -0.14 1.17
N GLY A 65 -6.45 0.38 0.34
CA GLY A 65 -6.47 0.38 -1.13
C GLY A 65 -7.65 1.09 -1.79
N LEU A 66 -8.31 1.99 -1.06
CA LEU A 66 -9.32 2.90 -1.58
C LEU A 66 -8.78 4.33 -1.72
N SER A 67 -7.46 4.53 -1.60
CA SER A 67 -6.88 5.86 -1.73
C SER A 67 -7.16 6.45 -3.11
N ALA A 68 -7.52 7.74 -3.14
CA ALA A 68 -7.60 8.54 -4.35
C ALA A 68 -6.23 9.00 -4.85
N ASN A 69 -5.17 8.81 -4.05
CA ASN A 69 -3.79 9.16 -4.39
C ASN A 69 -2.81 8.03 -4.01
N PRO A 70 -2.96 6.81 -4.58
CA PRO A 70 -2.04 5.72 -4.30
C PRO A 70 -0.63 6.07 -4.82
N PRO A 71 0.44 5.64 -4.11
CA PRO A 71 0.44 4.73 -2.98
C PRO A 71 0.15 5.40 -1.62
N TYR A 72 -0.01 6.72 -1.58
CA TYR A 72 -0.17 7.48 -0.34
C TYR A 72 -1.58 7.35 0.25
N CYS A 73 -1.72 7.58 1.54
CA CYS A 73 -3.01 7.65 2.19
C CYS A 73 -3.76 8.94 1.80
N SER A 74 -5.02 8.81 1.37
CA SER A 74 -5.92 9.95 1.13
C SER A 74 -7.03 10.09 2.18
N GLY A 75 -6.98 9.32 3.28
CA GLY A 75 -8.03 9.32 4.30
C GLY A 75 -9.29 8.49 3.96
N ALA A 76 -9.38 7.90 2.77
CA ALA A 76 -10.56 7.13 2.33
C ALA A 76 -10.96 5.96 3.25
N HIS A 77 -10.04 5.50 4.11
CA HIS A 77 -10.33 4.46 5.10
C HIS A 77 -11.24 4.91 6.24
N VAL A 78 -11.39 6.22 6.46
CA VAL A 78 -12.26 6.77 7.52
C VAL A 78 -13.74 6.65 7.15
N GLU A 79 -14.08 6.67 5.86
CA GLU A 79 -15.47 6.63 5.39
C GLU A 79 -16.07 5.22 5.37
N ILE A 80 -15.24 4.20 5.56
CA ILE A 80 -15.60 2.77 5.50
C ILE A 80 -15.47 2.05 6.84
N GLU A 81 -15.16 2.78 7.92
CA GLU A 81 -15.14 2.28 9.30
C GLU A 81 -16.50 2.36 10.00
#